data_AF-A0A8T7FCN4-F1
#
_entry.id   AF-A0A8T7FCN4-F1
#
_cell.length_a   1.000
_cell.length_b   1.000
_cell.length_c   1.000
_cell.angle_alpha   90.00
_cell.angle_beta   90.00
_cell.angle_gamma   90.00
#
_symmetry.space_group_name_H-M   'P 1'
#
loop_
_entity.id
_entity.type
_entity.pdbx_description
1 polymer ?
#
loop_
_entity_poly.entity_id
_entity_poly.type
_entity_poly.pdbx_seq_one_letter_code
_entity_poly.pdbx_strand_id
1 'polypeptide(L)'
;MALYPLPRLRNLPDSLPLDKAVRIELVEGVPVFKASQTIQDRIEELLRKQREARLKAGEETELDRYEEMDDYLSFVNRVVRNLMQSEKHGSA
;
A
#
# COMPACT_ATOMS: atom_id res chain seq x y z
N MET A 1 -3.82 20.51 -16.63
CA MET A 1 -3.71 19.29 -15.81
C MET A 1 -2.99 19.65 -14.52
N ALA A 2 -3.64 19.55 -13.36
CA ALA A 2 -2.95 19.70 -12.09
C ALA A 2 -2.35 18.34 -11.71
N LEU A 3 -1.02 18.25 -11.74
CA LEU A 3 -0.29 17.14 -11.14
C LEU A 3 -0.51 17.24 -9.62
N TYR A 4 -1.22 16.28 -9.04
CA TYR A 4 -1.31 16.19 -7.59
C TYR A 4 0.10 15.96 -7.04
N PRO A 5 0.56 16.77 -6.07
CA PRO A 5 1.87 16.57 -5.49
C PRO A 5 1.91 15.19 -4.85
N LEU A 6 2.96 14.42 -5.18
CA LEU A 6 3.24 13.15 -4.53
C LEU A 6 3.22 13.36 -3.00
N PRO A 7 2.42 12.60 -2.23
CA PRO A 7 2.43 12.70 -0.78
C PRO A 7 3.85 12.39 -0.28
N ARG A 8 4.38 13.27 0.57
CA ARG A 8 5.72 13.10 1.15
C ARG A 8 5.64 12.09 2.30
N LEU A 9 6.22 10.92 2.10
CA LEU A 9 6.46 9.95 3.17
C LEU A 9 7.45 10.56 4.17
N ARG A 10 7.08 10.57 5.46
CA ARG A 10 7.95 11.11 6.52
C ARG A 10 9.05 10.13 6.90
N ASN A 11 8.73 8.84 6.99
CA ASN A 11 9.66 7.72 7.15
C ASN A 11 8.97 6.45 6.66
N LEU A 12 9.74 5.43 6.26
CA LEU A 12 9.23 4.06 6.18
C LEU A 12 9.36 3.42 7.57
N PRO A 13 8.48 2.50 7.95
CA PRO A 13 8.63 1.72 9.16
C PRO A 13 9.97 0.99 9.20
N ASP A 14 10.72 1.08 10.30
CA ASP A 14 11.94 0.27 10.48
C ASP A 14 11.64 -1.25 10.50
N SER A 15 10.37 -1.60 10.77
CA SER A 15 9.84 -2.95 10.71
C SER A 15 9.41 -3.38 9.30
N LEU A 16 9.47 -2.50 8.30
CA LEU A 16 9.11 -2.83 6.93
C LEU A 16 10.19 -3.75 6.36
N PRO A 17 9.92 -5.03 6.11
CA PRO A 17 10.91 -5.91 5.50
C PRO A 17 11.14 -5.43 4.06
N LEU A 18 12.22 -4.70 3.84
CA LEU A 18 12.60 -4.17 2.52
C LEU A 18 12.70 -5.29 1.48
N ASP A 19 13.08 -6.49 1.91
CA ASP A 19 12.86 -7.71 1.15
C ASP A 19 11.40 -8.17 1.29
N LYS A 20 10.68 -8.17 0.17
CA LYS A 20 9.33 -8.74 0.04
C LYS A 20 8.22 -7.98 0.79
N ALA A 21 8.29 -6.66 1.00
CA ALA A 21 7.15 -5.90 1.55
C ALA A 21 6.01 -5.68 0.54
N VAL A 22 6.34 -5.57 -0.75
CA VAL A 22 5.39 -5.27 -1.83
C VAL A 22 5.45 -6.38 -2.89
N ARG A 23 4.28 -6.83 -3.34
CA ARG A 23 4.10 -7.72 -4.50
C ARG A 23 3.49 -6.94 -5.65
N ILE A 24 3.90 -7.26 -6.88
CA ILE A 24 3.29 -6.73 -8.10
C ILE A 24 2.48 -7.85 -8.76
N GLU A 25 1.24 -7.57 -9.12
CA GLU A 25 0.35 -8.45 -9.85
C GLU A 25 -0.11 -7.80 -11.15
N LEU A 26 -0.30 -8.60 -12.20
CA LEU A 26 -0.92 -8.12 -13.43
C LEU A 26 -2.42 -8.40 -13.38
N VAL A 27 -3.24 -7.36 -13.34
CA VAL A 27 -4.71 -7.47 -13.35
C VAL A 27 -5.24 -6.72 -14.57
N GLU A 28 -5.90 -7.43 -15.47
CA GLU A 28 -6.47 -6.86 -16.72
C GLU A 28 -5.45 -6.05 -17.54
N GLY A 29 -4.18 -6.48 -17.53
CA GLY A 29 -3.09 -5.79 -18.24
C GLY A 29 -2.52 -4.57 -17.53
N VAL A 30 -2.93 -4.28 -16.28
CA VAL A 30 -2.43 -3.17 -15.45
C VAL A 30 -1.60 -3.74 -14.29
N PRO A 31 -0.38 -3.21 -14.02
CA PRO A 31 0.38 -3.60 -12.85
C PRO A 31 -0.27 -3.03 -11.58
N VAL A 32 -0.59 -3.91 -10.64
CA VAL A 32 -1.17 -3.61 -9.34
C VAL A 32 -0.16 -3.94 -8.26
N PHE A 33 0.19 -2.94 -7.46
CA PHE A 33 1.07 -3.05 -6.33
C PHE A 33 0.25 -3.35 -5.07
N LYS A 34 0.66 -4.35 -4.30
CA LYS A 34 -0.01 -4.79 -3.08
C LYS A 34 0.99 -5.06 -1.98
N ALA A 35 0.57 -4.98 -0.72
CA ALA A 35 1.35 -5.55 0.37
C ALA A 35 1.62 -7.03 0.09
N SER A 36 2.79 -7.53 0.49
CA SER A 36 3.11 -8.94 0.33
C SER A 36 2.29 -9.82 1.25
N GLN A 37 2.31 -11.14 1.01
CA GLN A 37 1.60 -12.09 1.86
C GLN A 37 2.08 -12.01 3.31
N THR A 38 3.39 -11.92 3.54
CA THR A 38 3.96 -11.78 4.89
C THR A 38 3.42 -10.56 5.63
N ILE A 39 3.24 -9.44 4.94
CA ILE A 39 2.67 -8.23 5.53
C ILE A 39 1.17 -8.39 5.76
N GLN A 40 0.43 -8.95 4.80
CA GLN A 40 -1.00 -9.23 4.95
C GLN A 40 -1.27 -10.14 6.16
N ASP A 41 -0.52 -11.24 6.30
CA ASP A 41 -0.63 -12.17 7.42
C ASP A 41 -0.35 -11.46 8.76
N ARG A 42 0.62 -10.55 8.78
CA ARG A 42 0.96 -9.76 9.96
C ARG A 42 -0.13 -8.76 10.32
N ILE A 43 -0.71 -8.07 9.33
CA ILE A 43 -1.87 -7.19 9.54
C ILE A 43 -3.03 -7.99 10.14
N GLU A 44 -3.34 -9.16 9.57
CA GLU A 44 -4.41 -10.03 10.08
C GLU A 44 -4.15 -10.48 11.52
N GLU A 45 -2.91 -10.82 11.87
CA GLU A 45 -2.51 -11.16 13.24
C GLU A 45 -2.76 -9.99 14.21
N LEU A 46 -2.33 -8.78 13.84
CA LEU A 46 -2.49 -7.58 14.66
C LEU A 46 -3.97 -7.20 14.83
N LEU A 47 -4.76 -7.25 13.75
CA LEU A 47 -6.20 -7.02 13.80
C LEU A 47 -6.92 -8.06 14.66
N ARG A 48 -6.49 -9.34 14.60
CA ARG A 48 -7.03 -10.38 15.48
C ARG A 48 -6.69 -10.09 16.94
N LYS A 49 -5.42 -9.75 17.24
CA LYS A 49 -5.01 -9.37 18.59
C LYS A 49 -5.80 -8.18 19.13
N GLN A 50 -6.00 -7.14 18.32
CA GLN A 50 -6.77 -5.95 18.70
C GLN A 50 -8.22 -6.27 19.10
N ARG A 51 -8.84 -7.25 18.45
CA ARG A 51 -10.20 -7.71 18.80
C ARG A 51 -10.23 -8.50 20.11
N GLU A 52 -9.18 -9.24 20.42
CA GLU A 52 -9.08 -10.09 21.61
C GLU A 52 -8.59 -9.32 22.85
N ALA A 53 -7.71 -8.33 22.65
CA ALA A 53 -7.08 -7.54 23.69
C ALA A 53 -6.59 -6.19 23.16
N ARG A 54 -6.26 -5.27 24.07
CA ARG A 54 -5.61 -4.02 23.70
C ARG A 54 -4.20 -4.32 23.17
N LEU A 55 -3.88 -3.76 22.00
CA LEU A 55 -2.55 -3.83 21.42
C LEU A 55 -1.52 -3.07 22.28
N LYS A 56 -0.26 -3.50 22.20
CA LYS A 56 0.85 -2.72 22.76
C LYS A 56 1.06 -1.47 21.90
N ALA A 57 1.59 -0.40 22.48
CA ALA A 57 1.86 0.84 21.75
C ALA A 57 2.68 0.62 20.46
N GLY A 58 3.66 -0.28 20.49
CA GLY A 58 4.44 -0.64 19.30
C GLY A 58 3.63 -1.37 18.23
N GLU A 59 2.64 -2.18 18.61
CA GLU A 59 1.74 -2.89 17.70
C GLU A 59 0.68 -1.95 17.10
N GLU A 60 0.19 -0.97 17.87
CA GLU A 60 -0.68 0.10 17.36
C GLU A 60 0.06 0.93 16.31
N THR A 61 1.28 1.38 16.63
CA THR A 61 2.13 2.11 15.67
C THR A 61 2.47 1.25 14.44
N GLU A 62 2.61 -0.07 14.59
CA GLU A 62 2.83 -0.98 13.46
C GLU A 62 1.61 -1.03 12.52
N LEU A 63 0.38 -1.08 13.05
CA LEU A 63 -0.84 -1.01 12.24
C LEU A 63 -1.00 0.33 11.53
N ASP A 64 -0.79 1.45 12.22
CA ASP A 64 -0.86 2.80 11.62
C ASP A 64 0.08 2.91 10.40
N ARG A 65 1.27 2.31 10.54
CA ARG A 65 2.29 2.25 9.49
C ARG A 65 1.89 1.37 8.30
N TYR A 66 1.18 0.26 8.55
CA TYR A 66 0.64 -0.57 7.47
C TYR A 66 -0.51 0.13 6.74
N GLU A 67 -1.33 0.91 7.45
CA GLU A 67 -2.38 1.75 6.85
C GLU A 67 -1.77 2.82 5.92
N GLU A 68 -0.75 3.55 6.38
CA GLU A 68 -0.03 4.52 5.53
C GLU A 68 0.56 3.88 4.27
N MET A 69 1.06 2.65 4.38
CA MET A 69 1.57 1.90 3.25
C MET A 69 0.46 1.51 2.26
N ASP A 70 -0.69 1.02 2.75
CA ASP A 70 -1.82 0.63 1.91
C ASP A 70 -2.41 1.83 1.14
N ASP A 71 -2.54 2.98 1.82
CA ASP A 71 -2.94 4.25 1.20
C ASP A 71 -1.99 4.64 0.06
N TYR A 72 -0.69 4.51 0.28
CA TYR A 72 0.32 4.81 -0.73
C TYR A 72 0.23 3.86 -1.94
N LEU A 73 0.07 2.55 -1.71
CA LEU A 73 -0.09 1.57 -2.79
C LEU A 73 -1.38 1.81 -3.58
N SER A 74 -2.47 2.14 -2.90
CA SER A 74 -3.73 2.53 -3.52
C SER A 74 -3.59 3.78 -4.40
N PHE A 75 -2.84 4.78 -3.94
CA PHE A 75 -2.52 5.97 -4.73
C PHE A 75 -1.71 5.62 -5.98
N VAL A 76 -0.63 4.82 -5.85
CA VAL A 76 0.19 4.39 -6.99
C VAL A 76 -0.66 3.63 -8.01
N ASN A 77 -1.48 2.68 -7.55
CA ASN A 77 -2.39 1.92 -8.41
C ASN A 77 -3.36 2.83 -9.18
N ARG A 78 -3.90 3.86 -8.52
CA ARG A 78 -4.79 4.84 -9.15
C ARG A 78 -4.05 5.69 -10.20
N VAL A 79 -2.83 6.15 -9.91
CA VAL A 79 -2.03 6.93 -10.85
C VAL A 79 -1.70 6.11 -12.09
N VAL A 80 -1.20 4.89 -11.91
CA VAL A 80 -0.87 3.97 -13.01
C VAL A 80 -2.09 3.72 -13.88
N ARG A 81 -3.24 3.39 -13.28
CA ARG A 81 -4.50 3.18 -14.01
C ARG A 81 -4.91 4.41 -14.82
N ASN A 82 -4.85 5.59 -14.22
CA ASN A 82 -5.23 6.83 -14.88
C ASN A 82 -4.30 7.17 -16.06
N LEU A 83 -2.99 6.95 -15.92
CA LEU A 83 -2.02 7.18 -17.00
C LEU A 83 -2.30 6.24 -18.18
N MET A 84 -2.45 4.94 -17.93
CA MET A 84 -2.75 3.96 -18.97
C MET A 84 -4.09 4.23 -19.68
N GLN A 85 -5.10 4.74 -18.95
CA GLN A 85 -6.36 5.15 -19.56
C GLN A 85 -6.23 6.42 -20.40
N SER A 86 -5.37 7.36 -20.01
CA SER A 86 -5.13 8.59 -20.76
C SER A 86 -4.43 8.30 -22.10
N GLU A 87 -3.49 7.35 -22.13
CA GLU A 87 -2.84 6.91 -23.37
C GLU A 87 -3.81 6.25 -24.35
N LYS A 88 -4.78 5.47 -23.86
CA LYS A 88 -5.83 4.86 -24.70
C LYS A 88 -6.76 5.88 -25.37
N HIS A 89 -6.95 7.07 -24.78
CA HIS A 89 -7.83 8.12 -25.32
C HIS A 89 -7.10 9.12 -26.24
N GLY A 90 -5.76 9.11 -26.29
CA GLY A 90 -4.97 9.96 -27.19
C GLY A 90 -4.64 9.35 -28.55
N SER A 91 -5.18 8.16 -28.85
CA SER A 91 -4.91 7.39 -30.08
C SER A 91 -6.13 7.32 -31.03
N ALA A 92 -7.02 8.32 -31.01
CA ALA A 92 -8.17 8.42 -31.91
C ALA A 92 -8.10 9.69 -32.77
#